data_AF-A0ABD3MSH9-F1
#
_entry.id   AF-A0ABD3MSH9-F1
#
_cell.length_a   1.000
_cell.length_b   1.000
_cell.length_c   1.000
_cell.angle_alpha   90.00
_cell.angle_beta   90.00
_cell.angle_gamma   90.00
#
_symmetry.space_group_name_H-M   'P 1'
#
loop_
_entity.id
_entity.type
_entity.pdbx_description
1 polymer ?
#
loop_
_entity_poly.entity_id
_entity_poly.type
_entity_poly.pdbx_seq_one_letter_code
_entity_poly.pdbx_strand_id
1 'polypeptide(L)'
;MATETAVLRRRVTNARGRESEKNVVSVTDHGVENAVTADAIPTTTTMEPEPRARFSSGVAFYPPSDRFWRIGGKWYDFADFLPIHPGGADVLRMARDRFDDATFVFESHHADYKRARAIIRKYEVDVSVVRASGLSRRPRALVDGADRPETATPRLLDDVAFYSVMRRRVTKYLSSVGCPRGGPTSQCVALFWTSFVSWSGCYLWLLSSGSPVAAVCLGFTAAWLGAFGHNWVHHPRYRLWARLSLDTIGFSSDAWFREHNLQHQ
;
A
#
# COMPACT_ATOMS: atom_id res chain seq x y z
N MET A 1 -16.88 -59.71 -15.20
CA MET A 1 -16.04 -58.82 -14.37
C MET A 1 -16.39 -57.39 -14.76
N ALA A 2 -17.26 -56.75 -13.98
CA ALA A 2 -17.69 -55.37 -14.19
C ALA A 2 -17.26 -54.56 -12.97
N THR A 3 -16.43 -53.54 -13.22
CA THR A 3 -15.92 -52.59 -12.23
C THR A 3 -17.02 -51.63 -11.80
N GLU A 4 -17.27 -51.59 -10.50
CA GLU A 4 -18.25 -50.72 -9.85
C GLU A 4 -17.59 -49.37 -9.49
N THR A 5 -18.07 -48.29 -10.11
CA THR A 5 -17.54 -46.93 -9.90
C THR A 5 -18.29 -46.27 -8.75
N ALA A 6 -17.66 -46.16 -7.58
CA ALA A 6 -18.23 -45.48 -6.42
C ALA A 6 -18.21 -43.95 -6.61
N VAL A 7 -19.40 -43.33 -6.57
CA VAL A 7 -19.57 -41.86 -6.59
C VAL A 7 -19.53 -41.32 -5.17
N LEU A 8 -18.45 -40.62 -4.82
CA LEU A 8 -18.30 -39.95 -3.53
C LEU A 8 -19.13 -38.66 -3.50
N ARG A 9 -20.27 -38.66 -2.79
CA ARG A 9 -21.07 -37.44 -2.56
C ARG A 9 -20.59 -36.70 -1.31
N ARG A 10 -20.13 -35.46 -1.49
CA ARG A 10 -19.72 -34.57 -0.38
C ARG A 10 -20.94 -33.83 0.17
N ARG A 11 -21.30 -34.07 1.44
CA ARG A 11 -22.33 -33.30 2.15
C ARG A 11 -21.72 -32.00 2.68
N VAL A 12 -22.39 -30.87 2.42
CA VAL A 12 -22.03 -29.56 2.98
C VAL A 12 -23.21 -29.08 3.82
N THR A 13 -23.02 -29.01 5.13
CA THR A 13 -23.98 -28.48 6.10
C THR A 13 -23.65 -27.03 6.42
N ASN A 14 -24.62 -26.12 6.37
CA ASN A 14 -24.42 -24.74 6.80
C ASN A 14 -24.63 -24.57 8.32
N ALA A 15 -24.13 -23.46 8.87
CA ALA A 15 -24.11 -23.15 10.31
C ALA A 15 -25.48 -22.92 10.97
N ARG A 16 -26.60 -23.20 10.29
CA ARG A 16 -27.97 -23.12 10.84
C ARG A 16 -28.79 -24.40 10.67
N GLY A 17 -28.15 -25.53 10.34
CA GLY A 17 -28.77 -26.85 10.45
C GLY A 17 -30.01 -27.10 9.58
N ARG A 18 -30.19 -26.36 8.48
CA ARG A 18 -31.27 -26.62 7.50
C ARG A 18 -30.70 -27.28 6.25
N GLU A 19 -31.15 -28.50 5.99
CA GLU A 19 -30.90 -29.21 4.74
C GLU A 19 -31.73 -28.56 3.61
N SER A 20 -31.08 -28.29 2.48
CA SER A 20 -31.73 -27.82 1.26
C SER A 20 -31.35 -28.78 0.14
N GLU A 21 -32.31 -29.60 -0.28
CA GLU A 21 -32.21 -30.38 -1.51
C GLU A 21 -32.30 -29.43 -2.70
N LYS A 22 -31.25 -29.41 -3.53
CA LYS A 22 -31.32 -28.80 -4.86
C LYS A 22 -31.71 -29.88 -5.85
N ASN A 23 -32.94 -29.81 -6.34
CA ASN A 23 -33.39 -30.58 -7.50
C ASN A 23 -32.65 -30.12 -8.75
N VAL A 24 -31.94 -31.04 -9.39
CA VAL A 24 -31.39 -30.89 -10.74
C VAL A 24 -32.51 -31.22 -11.71
N VAL A 25 -33.06 -30.20 -12.37
CA VAL A 25 -34.01 -30.39 -13.48
C VAL A 25 -33.22 -30.53 -14.77
N SER A 26 -33.31 -31.72 -15.38
CA SER A 26 -32.90 -31.98 -16.75
C SER A 26 -33.92 -31.36 -17.72
N VAL A 27 -33.49 -30.42 -18.55
CA VAL A 27 -34.31 -29.88 -19.64
C VAL A 27 -33.91 -30.60 -20.93
N THR A 28 -34.87 -31.34 -21.49
CA THR A 28 -34.81 -31.91 -22.84
C THR A 28 -35.18 -30.87 -23.88
N ASP A 29 -34.43 -30.93 -24.97
CA ASP A 29 -34.52 -30.22 -26.23
C ASP A 29 -35.87 -30.40 -26.94
N HIS A 30 -36.54 -29.32 -27.32
CA HIS A 30 -37.56 -29.28 -28.38
C HIS A 30 -37.60 -27.90 -29.03
N GLY A 31 -37.27 -27.89 -30.33
CA GLY A 31 -37.28 -26.71 -31.17
C GLY A 31 -38.66 -26.16 -31.44
N VAL A 32 -38.70 -24.83 -31.60
CA VAL A 32 -39.76 -24.11 -32.31
C VAL A 32 -39.06 -22.98 -33.08
N GLU A 33 -39.11 -23.09 -34.41
CA GLU A 33 -38.80 -22.01 -35.34
C GLU A 33 -39.79 -20.86 -35.12
N ASN A 34 -39.28 -19.64 -34.94
CA ASN A 34 -40.05 -18.43 -35.14
C ASN A 34 -39.15 -17.35 -35.77
N ALA A 35 -39.48 -17.03 -37.02
CA ALA A 35 -38.93 -15.93 -37.77
C ALA A 35 -39.32 -14.60 -37.11
N VAL A 36 -38.32 -13.83 -36.67
CA VAL A 36 -38.49 -12.44 -36.25
C VAL A 36 -37.35 -11.62 -36.86
N THR A 37 -37.78 -10.76 -37.78
CA THR A 37 -37.18 -9.51 -38.27
C THR A 37 -35.77 -9.17 -37.79
N ALA A 38 -34.85 -9.13 -38.76
CA ALA A 38 -33.51 -8.56 -38.62
C ALA A 38 -33.58 -7.04 -38.50
N ASP A 39 -33.78 -6.53 -37.29
CA ASP A 39 -33.42 -5.16 -36.95
C ASP A 39 -31.92 -5.12 -36.66
N ALA A 40 -31.20 -4.38 -37.49
CA ALA A 40 -29.78 -4.13 -37.36
C ALA A 40 -29.50 -3.39 -36.04
N ILE A 41 -28.91 -4.07 -35.07
CA ILE A 41 -28.37 -3.47 -33.86
C ILE A 41 -27.08 -2.70 -34.24
N PRO A 42 -26.98 -1.38 -34.05
CA PRO A 42 -25.71 -0.69 -34.16
C PRO A 42 -24.91 -0.96 -32.89
N THR A 43 -24.28 -2.12 -32.80
CA THR A 43 -23.28 -2.41 -31.75
C THR A 43 -21.90 -1.99 -32.25
N THR A 44 -21.71 -0.69 -32.44
CA THR A 44 -20.36 -0.14 -32.40
C THR A 44 -20.06 0.13 -30.94
N THR A 45 -19.79 -0.94 -30.18
CA THR A 45 -19.09 -0.81 -28.90
C THR A 45 -17.68 -0.35 -29.26
N THR A 46 -17.47 0.96 -29.30
CA THR A 46 -16.14 1.55 -29.23
C THR A 46 -15.50 0.96 -27.98
N MET A 47 -14.63 -0.03 -28.17
CA MET A 47 -13.86 -0.58 -27.09
C MET A 47 -13.05 0.57 -26.49
N GLU A 48 -13.43 0.99 -25.28
CA GLU A 48 -12.62 1.93 -24.52
C GLU A 48 -11.18 1.39 -24.48
N PRO A 49 -10.18 2.25 -24.72
CA PRO A 49 -8.80 1.81 -24.74
C PRO A 49 -8.44 1.15 -23.40
N GLU A 50 -7.85 -0.04 -23.48
CA GLU A 50 -7.41 -0.79 -22.31
C GLU A 50 -6.52 0.09 -21.41
N PRO A 51 -6.79 0.13 -20.10
CA PRO A 51 -6.07 1.01 -19.18
C PRO A 51 -4.59 0.63 -19.13
N ARG A 52 -3.72 1.63 -19.31
CA ARG A 52 -2.26 1.44 -19.29
C ARG A 52 -1.79 1.08 -17.88
N ALA A 53 -1.24 -0.12 -17.72
CA ALA A 53 -0.59 -0.52 -16.49
C ALA A 53 0.66 0.34 -16.22
N ARG A 54 0.83 0.77 -14.97
CA ARG A 54 2.09 1.31 -14.45
C ARG A 54 2.84 0.21 -13.72
N PHE A 55 4.08 -0.05 -14.07
CA PHE A 55 4.87 -1.11 -13.44
C PHE A 55 5.79 -0.54 -12.36
N SER A 56 5.77 -1.14 -11.17
CA SER A 56 6.78 -0.90 -10.13
C SER A 56 7.09 -2.22 -9.43
N SER A 57 8.38 -2.55 -9.27
CA SER A 57 8.85 -3.78 -8.60
C SER A 57 8.25 -5.07 -9.18
N GLY A 58 8.01 -5.12 -10.50
CA GLY A 58 7.40 -6.28 -11.17
C GLY A 58 5.88 -6.41 -11.01
N VAL A 59 5.22 -5.48 -10.30
CA VAL A 59 3.77 -5.47 -10.09
C VAL A 59 3.13 -4.39 -10.97
N ALA A 60 2.02 -4.74 -11.63
CA ALA A 60 1.20 -3.82 -12.40
C ALA A 60 0.21 -3.07 -11.51
N PHE A 61 0.18 -1.75 -11.64
CA PHE A 61 -0.71 -0.83 -10.96
C PHE A 61 -1.63 -0.14 -11.97
N TYR A 62 -2.85 0.14 -11.55
CA TYR A 62 -3.89 0.76 -12.37
C TYR A 62 -4.49 1.93 -11.61
N PRO A 63 -3.74 3.03 -11.42
CA PRO A 63 -4.26 4.19 -10.72
C PRO A 63 -5.41 4.80 -11.55
N PRO A 64 -6.50 5.21 -10.89
CA PRO A 64 -7.70 5.66 -11.58
C PRO A 64 -7.55 7.08 -12.12
N SER A 65 -6.55 7.84 -11.67
CA SER A 65 -6.21 9.16 -12.18
C SER A 65 -4.71 9.41 -12.14
N ASP A 66 -4.20 10.19 -13.08
CA ASP A 66 -2.84 10.71 -13.09
C ASP A 66 -2.70 12.05 -12.35
N ARG A 67 -3.82 12.63 -11.91
CA ARG A 67 -3.87 13.93 -11.23
C ARG A 67 -4.45 13.83 -9.83
N PHE A 68 -5.54 13.11 -9.63
CA PHE A 68 -6.29 13.12 -8.38
C PHE A 68 -5.97 11.91 -7.49
N TRP A 69 -6.07 12.13 -6.18
CA TRP A 69 -5.95 11.07 -5.17
C TRP A 69 -7.33 10.63 -4.71
N ARG A 70 -7.51 9.34 -4.49
CA ARG A 70 -8.72 8.81 -3.84
C ARG A 70 -8.38 8.36 -2.43
N ILE A 71 -9.09 8.88 -1.43
CA ILE A 71 -8.91 8.55 -0.01
C ILE A 71 -10.28 8.54 0.66
N GLY A 72 -10.60 7.48 1.39
CA GLY A 72 -11.88 7.31 2.08
C GLY A 72 -13.07 7.30 1.12
N GLY A 73 -12.89 6.85 -0.12
CA GLY A 73 -13.89 6.93 -1.18
C GLY A 73 -14.14 8.32 -1.76
N LYS A 74 -13.41 9.35 -1.31
CA LYS A 74 -13.49 10.74 -1.79
C LYS A 74 -12.28 11.10 -2.65
N TRP A 75 -12.40 12.17 -3.44
CA TRP A 75 -11.36 12.62 -4.35
C TRP A 75 -10.70 13.92 -3.88
N TYR A 76 -9.41 14.03 -4.13
CA TYR A 76 -8.59 15.15 -3.69
C TYR A 76 -7.63 15.62 -4.78
N ASP A 77 -7.44 16.93 -4.90
CA ASP A 77 -6.37 17.55 -5.70
C ASP A 77 -5.30 18.14 -4.78
N PHE A 78 -4.15 17.45 -4.67
CA PHE A 78 -3.05 17.89 -3.83
C PHE A 78 -2.00 18.73 -4.57
N ALA A 79 -2.23 19.22 -5.79
CA ALA A 79 -1.23 19.97 -6.56
C ALA A 79 -0.54 21.08 -5.73
N ASP A 80 -1.33 21.90 -5.05
CA ASP A 80 -0.83 23.00 -4.20
C ASP A 80 -0.27 22.52 -2.86
N PHE A 81 -0.62 21.30 -2.43
CA PHE A 81 -0.16 20.72 -1.17
C PHE A 81 1.17 19.96 -1.31
N LEU A 82 1.48 19.46 -2.50
CA LEU A 82 2.72 18.72 -2.80
C LEU A 82 3.99 19.39 -2.23
N PRO A 83 4.27 20.69 -2.48
CA PRO A 83 5.53 21.31 -2.03
C PRO A 83 5.62 21.49 -0.51
N ILE A 84 4.47 21.50 0.19
CA ILE A 84 4.40 21.75 1.63
C ILE A 84 4.08 20.49 2.45
N HIS A 85 3.92 19.34 1.79
CA HIS A 85 3.63 18.09 2.48
C HIS A 85 4.82 17.68 3.37
N PRO A 86 4.63 17.47 4.69
CA PRO A 86 5.73 17.13 5.61
C PRO A 86 6.49 15.84 5.25
N GLY A 87 5.83 14.88 4.60
CA GLY A 87 6.45 13.65 4.11
C GLY A 87 7.15 13.80 2.74
N GLY A 88 7.12 14.99 2.15
CA GLY A 88 7.63 15.30 0.81
C GLY A 88 6.60 15.08 -0.30
N ALA A 89 6.84 15.67 -1.47
CA ALA A 89 5.93 15.56 -2.62
C ALA A 89 5.92 14.15 -3.23
N ASP A 90 7.08 13.47 -3.22
CA ASP A 90 7.23 12.18 -3.91
C ASP A 90 6.38 11.08 -3.30
N VAL A 91 6.25 11.04 -1.97
CA VAL A 91 5.41 10.03 -1.31
C VAL A 91 3.94 10.18 -1.69
N LEU A 92 3.45 11.41 -1.87
CA LEU A 92 2.09 11.64 -2.36
C LEU A 92 1.95 11.19 -3.81
N ARG A 93 2.87 11.56 -4.71
CA ARG A 93 2.82 11.11 -6.11
C ARG A 93 2.85 9.58 -6.21
N MET A 94 3.72 8.94 -5.44
CA MET A 94 3.77 7.47 -5.38
C MET A 94 2.47 6.87 -4.87
N ALA A 95 1.82 7.48 -3.86
CA ALA A 95 0.52 7.01 -3.39
C ALA A 95 -0.57 7.11 -4.49
N ARG A 96 -0.61 8.21 -5.26
CA ARG A 96 -1.51 8.35 -6.41
C ARG A 96 -1.26 7.28 -7.46
N ASP A 97 0.01 7.10 -7.81
CA ASP A 97 0.41 6.29 -8.96
C ASP A 97 0.32 4.78 -8.69
N ARG A 98 0.26 4.37 -7.42
CA ARG A 98 0.24 2.96 -7.00
C ARG A 98 -1.11 2.47 -6.48
N PHE A 99 -1.95 3.33 -5.91
CA PHE A 99 -3.19 2.89 -5.27
C PHE A 99 -4.42 3.36 -6.05
N ASP A 100 -5.43 2.48 -6.14
CA ASP A 100 -6.76 2.90 -6.59
C ASP A 100 -7.45 3.79 -5.55
N ASP A 101 -7.25 3.45 -4.28
CA ASP A 101 -7.61 4.26 -3.13
C ASP A 101 -6.50 4.16 -2.09
N ALA A 102 -5.93 5.31 -1.72
CA ALA A 102 -4.80 5.42 -0.79
C ALA A 102 -5.25 5.47 0.69
N THR A 103 -6.50 5.10 1.02
CA THR A 103 -7.03 5.11 2.40
C THR A 103 -6.12 4.40 3.38
N PHE A 104 -5.67 3.19 3.08
CA PHE A 104 -4.89 2.40 4.02
C PHE A 104 -3.54 3.05 4.30
N VAL A 105 -2.84 3.48 3.25
CA VAL A 105 -1.56 4.20 3.37
C VAL A 105 -1.74 5.54 4.08
N PHE A 106 -2.81 6.27 3.78
CA PHE A 106 -3.13 7.51 4.48
C PHE A 106 -3.37 7.26 5.97
N GLU A 107 -4.18 6.27 6.32
CA GLU A 107 -4.53 5.96 7.70
C GLU A 107 -3.35 5.42 8.50
N SER A 108 -2.48 4.60 7.92
CA SER A 108 -1.33 4.00 8.62
C SER A 108 -0.23 5.01 8.95
N HIS A 109 0.00 6.01 8.09
CA HIS A 109 1.14 6.94 8.21
C HIS A 109 0.86 8.18 9.07
N HIS A 110 -0.39 8.59 9.23
CA HIS A 110 -0.73 9.81 9.96
C HIS A 110 -1.09 9.51 11.41
N ALA A 111 -0.08 9.56 12.30
CA ALA A 111 -0.28 9.38 13.75
C ALA A 111 -1.35 10.34 14.31
N ASP A 112 -1.26 11.64 13.96
CA ASP A 112 -2.29 12.65 14.22
C ASP A 112 -3.33 12.66 13.08
N TYR A 113 -4.07 11.56 12.98
CA TYR A 113 -5.04 11.33 11.91
C TYR A 113 -6.17 12.39 11.90
N LYS A 114 -6.53 12.98 13.05
CA LYS A 114 -7.56 14.02 13.14
C LYS A 114 -7.12 15.29 12.43
N ARG A 115 -5.89 15.75 12.71
CA ARG A 115 -5.31 16.90 12.01
C ARG A 115 -5.11 16.61 10.53
N ALA A 116 -4.58 15.43 10.18
CA ALA A 116 -4.37 15.04 8.78
C ALA A 116 -5.70 15.05 7.99
N ARG A 117 -6.76 14.46 8.53
CA ARG A 117 -8.11 14.47 7.94
C ARG A 117 -8.65 15.89 7.78
N ALA A 118 -8.43 16.77 8.75
CA ALA A 118 -8.85 18.17 8.66
C ALA A 118 -8.09 18.94 7.57
N ILE A 119 -6.80 18.64 7.36
CA ILE A 119 -5.99 19.25 6.30
C ILE A 119 -6.49 18.80 4.92
N ILE A 120 -6.63 17.49 4.68
CA ILE A 120 -6.99 16.98 3.34
C ILE A 120 -8.37 17.45 2.88
N ARG A 121 -9.31 17.72 3.80
CA ARG A 121 -10.65 18.25 3.48
C ARG A 121 -10.62 19.54 2.65
N LYS A 122 -9.57 20.35 2.80
CA LYS A 122 -9.41 21.60 2.04
C LYS A 122 -9.17 21.38 0.54
N TYR A 123 -8.74 20.17 0.19
CA TYR A 123 -8.35 19.76 -1.16
C TYR A 123 -9.36 18.79 -1.77
N GLU A 124 -10.50 18.55 -1.09
CA GLU A 124 -11.55 17.67 -1.59
C GLU A 124 -12.18 18.27 -2.85
N VAL A 125 -12.34 17.45 -3.89
CA VAL A 125 -12.95 17.84 -5.16
C VAL A 125 -14.14 16.92 -5.49
N ASP A 126 -15.11 17.46 -6.21
CA ASP A 126 -16.26 16.68 -6.63
C ASP A 126 -15.88 15.65 -7.70
N VAL A 127 -16.52 14.48 -7.68
CA VAL A 127 -16.26 13.39 -8.62
C VAL A 127 -16.52 13.80 -10.08
N SER A 128 -17.40 14.77 -10.34
CA SER A 128 -17.64 15.31 -11.68
C SER A 128 -16.40 15.98 -12.27
N VAL A 129 -15.63 16.71 -11.46
CA VAL A 129 -14.36 17.36 -11.87
C VAL A 129 -13.33 16.30 -12.27
N VAL A 130 -13.26 15.23 -11.49
CA VAL A 130 -12.35 14.11 -11.74
C VAL A 130 -12.74 13.37 -13.03
N ARG A 131 -14.04 13.08 -13.21
CA ARG A 131 -14.55 12.45 -14.44
C ARG A 131 -14.28 13.30 -15.68
N ALA A 132 -14.49 14.62 -15.58
CA ALA A 132 -14.21 15.55 -16.66
C ALA A 132 -12.71 15.61 -17.04
N SER A 133 -11.83 15.33 -16.08
CA SER A 133 -10.38 15.26 -16.30
C SER A 133 -9.88 13.90 -16.80
N GLY A 134 -10.78 12.91 -16.91
CA GLY A 134 -10.46 11.54 -17.31
C GLY A 134 -10.17 10.62 -16.12
N LEU A 135 -11.01 9.59 -15.97
CA LEU A 135 -10.77 8.48 -15.06
C LEU A 135 -10.36 7.23 -15.85
N SER A 136 -9.25 6.63 -15.46
CA SER A 136 -8.85 5.30 -15.92
C SER A 136 -9.58 4.24 -15.09
N ARG A 137 -10.17 3.25 -15.76
CA ARG A 137 -10.74 2.08 -15.06
C ARG A 137 -9.67 1.04 -14.83
N ARG A 138 -9.79 0.25 -13.77
CA ARG A 138 -8.95 -0.94 -13.59
C ARG A 138 -9.45 -2.07 -14.52
N PRO A 139 -8.58 -2.90 -15.12
CA PRO A 139 -9.03 -4.08 -15.84
C PRO A 139 -9.87 -4.98 -14.95
N ARG A 140 -11.00 -5.45 -15.46
CA ARG A 140 -11.97 -6.28 -14.73
C ARG A 140 -11.44 -7.70 -14.42
N ALA A 141 -10.34 -8.11 -15.06
CA ALA A 141 -9.96 -9.52 -15.22
C ALA A 141 -8.81 -10.05 -14.34
N LEU A 142 -8.28 -9.28 -13.38
CA LEU A 142 -7.02 -9.66 -12.69
C LEU A 142 -7.14 -10.09 -11.22
N VAL A 143 -8.36 -10.17 -10.67
CA VAL A 143 -8.59 -10.65 -9.30
C VAL A 143 -9.75 -11.64 -9.33
N ASP A 144 -9.44 -12.93 -9.35
CA ASP A 144 -10.30 -14.11 -9.16
C ASP A 144 -11.81 -13.84 -9.15
N GLY A 145 -12.44 -13.72 -10.34
CA GLY A 145 -13.86 -14.01 -10.64
C GLY A 145 -14.98 -13.45 -9.74
N ALA A 146 -14.64 -12.70 -8.71
CA ALA A 146 -15.54 -12.13 -7.75
C ALA A 146 -15.69 -10.67 -8.15
N ASP A 147 -16.87 -10.33 -8.65
CA ASP A 147 -17.35 -8.96 -8.62
C ASP A 147 -17.19 -8.49 -7.16
N ARG A 148 -16.06 -7.85 -6.84
CA ARG A 148 -15.98 -7.03 -5.64
C ARG A 148 -17.02 -5.94 -5.90
N PRO A 149 -18.10 -5.90 -5.13
CA PRO A 149 -19.13 -4.92 -5.39
C PRO A 149 -18.46 -3.55 -5.32
N GLU A 150 -18.76 -2.72 -6.32
CA GLU A 150 -18.26 -1.34 -6.48
C GLU A 150 -18.45 -0.49 -5.20
N THR A 151 -19.26 -0.99 -4.26
CA THR A 151 -19.59 -0.47 -2.94
C THR A 151 -18.53 -0.70 -1.85
N ALA A 152 -17.51 -1.53 -2.05
CA ALA A 152 -16.48 -1.79 -1.04
C ALA A 152 -15.31 -0.78 -1.10
N THR A 153 -15.60 0.49 -1.39
CA THR A 153 -14.57 1.54 -1.30
C THR A 153 -14.15 1.71 0.16
N PRO A 154 -12.84 1.67 0.46
CA PRO A 154 -12.37 1.86 1.82
C PRO A 154 -12.86 3.20 2.37
N ARG A 155 -13.42 3.18 3.58
CA ARG A 155 -13.77 4.40 4.31
C ARG A 155 -12.65 4.75 5.28
N LEU A 156 -12.53 6.04 5.60
CA LEU A 156 -11.67 6.47 6.70
C LEU A 156 -12.07 5.73 7.99
N LEU A 157 -11.08 5.27 8.75
CA LEU A 157 -11.31 4.49 9.98
C LEU A 157 -12.06 5.32 11.03
N ASP A 158 -12.99 4.71 11.76
CA ASP A 158 -13.64 5.37 12.89
C ASP A 158 -12.69 5.54 14.09
N ASP A 159 -13.12 6.26 15.13
CA ASP A 159 -12.31 6.52 16.33
C ASP A 159 -12.19 5.30 17.28
N VAL A 160 -12.97 4.24 17.05
CA VAL A 160 -12.98 2.99 17.82
C VAL A 160 -12.29 1.83 17.11
N ALA A 161 -11.91 2.01 15.86
CA ALA A 161 -11.17 1.07 15.05
C ALA A 161 -9.81 0.79 15.68
N PHE A 162 -9.34 -0.44 15.53
CA PHE A 162 -8.12 -0.93 16.16
C PHE A 162 -6.93 0.03 15.99
N TYR A 163 -6.63 0.47 14.77
CA TYR A 163 -5.51 1.38 14.51
C TYR A 163 -5.72 2.78 15.11
N SER A 164 -6.95 3.30 15.12
CA SER A 164 -7.28 4.58 15.78
C SER A 164 -7.08 4.50 17.29
N VAL A 165 -7.50 3.40 17.91
CA VAL A 165 -7.29 3.12 19.34
C VAL A 165 -5.80 2.99 19.66
N MET A 166 -5.05 2.23 18.85
CA MET A 166 -3.62 2.04 19.00
C MET A 166 -2.87 3.37 18.92
N ARG A 167 -3.08 4.16 17.85
CA ARG A 167 -2.44 5.47 17.67
C ARG A 167 -2.70 6.38 18.88
N ARG A 168 -3.96 6.49 19.30
CA ARG A 168 -4.33 7.33 20.47
C ARG A 168 -3.62 6.87 21.75
N ARG A 169 -3.55 5.57 22.01
CA ARG A 169 -2.86 5.02 23.18
C ARG A 169 -1.36 5.27 23.13
N VAL A 170 -0.74 5.02 21.97
CA VAL A 170 0.70 5.24 21.74
C VAL A 170 1.05 6.72 21.87
N THR A 171 0.30 7.64 21.24
CA THR A 171 0.52 9.09 21.36
C THR A 171 0.38 9.56 22.81
N LYS A 172 -0.64 9.07 23.54
CA LYS A 172 -0.81 9.41 24.96
C LYS A 172 0.38 8.92 25.78
N TYR A 173 0.82 7.68 25.58
CA TYR A 173 1.96 7.12 26.27
C TYR A 173 3.26 7.88 25.97
N LEU A 174 3.57 8.09 24.68
CA LEU A 174 4.74 8.86 24.24
C LEU A 174 4.76 10.27 24.84
N SER A 175 3.62 10.94 24.91
CA SER A 175 3.51 12.25 25.57
C SER A 175 3.80 12.15 27.08
N SER A 176 3.32 11.10 27.75
CA SER A 176 3.55 10.91 29.19
C SER A 176 5.02 10.64 29.56
N VAL A 177 5.81 10.09 28.63
CA VAL A 177 7.25 9.85 28.83
C VAL A 177 8.13 10.96 28.22
N GLY A 178 7.55 12.14 27.94
CA GLY A 178 8.30 13.31 27.45
C GLY A 178 8.68 13.25 25.97
N CYS A 179 8.10 12.35 25.19
CA CYS A 179 8.38 12.15 23.76
C CYS A 179 7.15 12.39 22.86
N PRO A 180 6.41 13.52 22.98
CA PRO A 180 5.10 13.70 22.33
C PRO A 180 5.13 13.62 20.79
N ARG A 181 6.29 13.81 20.18
CA ARG A 181 6.49 13.77 18.71
C ARG A 181 7.08 12.45 18.21
N GLY A 182 7.36 11.49 19.08
CA GLY A 182 7.89 10.17 18.70
C GLY A 182 9.25 10.19 17.99
N GLY A 183 10.12 11.15 18.31
CA GLY A 183 11.48 11.23 17.74
C GLY A 183 12.51 10.45 18.55
N PRO A 184 13.75 10.29 18.03
CA PRO A 184 14.82 9.61 18.76
C PRO A 184 15.21 10.37 20.02
N THR A 185 15.55 9.61 21.07
CA THR A 185 16.12 10.18 22.30
C THR A 185 17.57 10.61 22.07
N SER A 186 18.12 11.48 22.93
CA SER A 186 19.54 11.88 22.86
C SER A 186 20.49 10.69 22.94
N GLN A 187 20.12 9.65 23.72
CA GLN A 187 20.87 8.40 23.80
C GLN A 187 20.88 7.64 22.47
N CYS A 188 19.74 7.58 21.77
CA CYS A 188 19.62 6.97 20.45
C CYS A 188 20.50 7.70 19.42
N VAL A 189 20.51 9.04 19.46
CA VAL A 189 21.38 9.86 18.60
C VAL A 189 22.86 9.63 18.91
N ALA A 190 23.24 9.58 20.19
CA ALA A 190 24.62 9.28 20.58
C ALA A 190 25.06 7.89 20.10
N LEU A 191 24.21 6.88 20.31
CA LEU A 191 24.47 5.51 19.88
C LEU A 191 24.63 5.41 18.36
N PHE A 192 23.80 6.13 17.58
CA PHE A 192 23.95 6.21 16.13
C PHE A 192 25.34 6.73 15.72
N TRP A 193 25.78 7.85 16.28
CA TRP A 193 27.09 8.43 15.95
C TRP A 193 28.25 7.55 16.41
N THR A 194 28.14 6.91 17.58
CA THR A 194 29.14 5.93 18.04
C THR A 194 29.23 4.75 17.07
N SER A 195 28.10 4.21 16.61
CA SER A 195 28.07 3.13 15.61
C SER A 195 28.66 3.58 14.28
N PHE A 196 28.36 4.79 13.82
CA PHE A 196 28.89 5.33 12.56
C PHE A 196 30.41 5.52 12.61
N VAL A 197 30.93 6.10 13.70
CA VAL A 197 32.39 6.25 13.92
C VAL A 197 33.06 4.89 14.03
N SER A 198 32.45 3.94 14.75
CA SER A 198 32.98 2.58 14.89
C SER A 198 33.04 1.85 13.54
N TRP A 199 31.99 1.97 12.72
CA TRP A 199 31.96 1.44 11.35
C TRP A 199 33.08 2.04 10.50
N SER A 200 33.24 3.37 10.56
CA SER A 200 34.29 4.08 9.80
C SER A 200 35.70 3.62 10.24
N GLY A 201 35.92 3.44 11.54
CA GLY A 201 37.15 2.89 12.08
C GLY A 201 37.41 1.45 11.65
N CYS A 202 36.40 0.58 11.69
CA CYS A 202 36.51 -0.80 11.21
C CYS A 202 36.81 -0.86 9.70
N TYR A 203 36.21 0.03 8.92
CA TYR A 203 36.43 0.12 7.48
C TYR A 203 37.89 0.52 7.18
N LEU A 204 38.40 1.56 7.84
CA LEU A 204 39.80 1.97 7.71
C LEU A 204 40.79 0.90 8.22
N TRP A 205 40.44 0.19 9.29
CA TRP A 205 41.25 -0.92 9.79
C TRP A 205 41.29 -2.09 8.79
N LEU A 206 40.15 -2.41 8.17
CA LEU A 206 40.09 -3.43 7.12
C LEU A 206 40.94 -3.02 5.91
N LEU A 207 40.83 -1.77 5.45
CA LEU A 207 41.61 -1.26 4.31
C LEU A 207 43.12 -1.26 4.58
N SER A 208 43.55 -0.96 5.80
CA SER A 208 44.97 -0.87 6.14
C SER A 208 45.61 -2.23 6.45
N SER A 209 44.87 -3.17 7.02
CA SER A 209 45.43 -4.46 7.49
C SER A 209 45.00 -5.69 6.71
N GLY A 210 43.88 -5.63 5.98
CA GLY A 210 43.25 -6.81 5.36
C GLY A 210 42.79 -7.87 6.38
N SER A 211 42.73 -7.53 7.68
CA SER A 211 42.45 -8.50 8.74
C SER A 211 41.03 -9.08 8.65
N PRO A 212 40.86 -10.42 8.70
CA PRO A 212 39.54 -11.04 8.78
C PRO A 212 38.74 -10.60 10.02
N VAL A 213 39.42 -10.29 11.13
CA VAL A 213 38.77 -9.77 12.34
C VAL A 213 38.17 -8.39 12.08
N ALA A 214 38.87 -7.53 11.35
CA ALA A 214 38.37 -6.23 10.96
C ALA A 214 37.11 -6.35 10.08
N ALA A 215 37.07 -7.34 9.18
CA ALA A 215 35.90 -7.62 8.34
C ALA A 215 34.67 -8.07 9.18
N VAL A 216 34.87 -8.93 10.18
CA VAL A 216 33.80 -9.35 11.08
C VAL A 216 33.26 -8.17 11.89
N CYS A 217 34.15 -7.35 12.47
CA CYS A 217 33.76 -6.14 13.20
C CYS A 217 33.04 -5.12 12.31
N LEU A 218 33.49 -4.96 11.07
CA LEU A 218 32.83 -4.13 10.06
C LEU A 218 31.40 -4.63 9.79
N GLY A 219 31.21 -5.95 9.65
CA GLY A 219 29.90 -6.57 9.45
C GLY A 219 28.93 -6.26 10.59
N PHE A 220 29.35 -6.40 11.86
CA PHE A 220 28.50 -6.09 13.01
C PHE A 220 28.15 -4.59 13.10
N THR A 221 29.14 -3.72 12.93
CA THR A 221 28.90 -2.26 12.98
C THR A 221 28.03 -1.80 11.81
N ALA A 222 28.18 -2.39 10.61
CA ALA A 222 27.31 -2.15 9.47
C ALA A 222 25.87 -2.62 9.72
N ALA A 223 25.68 -3.78 10.36
CA ALA A 223 24.34 -4.27 10.71
C ALA A 223 23.60 -3.31 11.65
N TRP A 224 24.28 -2.78 12.68
CA TRP A 224 23.70 -1.75 13.55
C TRP A 224 23.40 -0.46 12.80
N LEU A 225 24.31 -0.02 11.94
CA LEU A 225 24.12 1.19 11.14
C LEU A 225 22.91 1.04 10.20
N GLY A 226 22.74 -0.13 9.59
CA GLY A 226 21.57 -0.47 8.78
C GLY A 226 20.26 -0.43 9.57
N ALA A 227 20.24 -0.96 10.79
CA ALA A 227 19.08 -0.89 11.67
C ALA A 227 18.70 0.57 12.03
N PHE A 228 19.69 1.43 12.27
CA PHE A 228 19.44 2.86 12.45
C PHE A 228 18.91 3.51 11.18
N GLY A 229 19.53 3.21 10.03
CA GLY A 229 19.10 3.74 8.74
C GLY A 229 17.66 3.40 8.40
N HIS A 230 17.26 2.15 8.66
CA HIS A 230 15.88 1.70 8.57
C HIS A 230 14.94 2.54 9.44
N ASN A 231 15.32 2.87 10.68
CA ASN A 231 14.49 3.76 11.51
C ASN A 231 14.44 5.20 10.98
N TRP A 232 15.56 5.71 10.46
CA TRP A 232 15.65 7.07 9.93
C TRP A 232 14.81 7.29 8.67
N VAL A 233 14.55 6.27 7.84
CA VAL A 233 13.70 6.45 6.64
C VAL A 233 12.26 6.83 6.96
N HIS A 234 11.79 6.53 8.17
CA HIS A 234 10.43 6.86 8.63
C HIS A 234 10.28 8.33 9.03
N HIS A 235 11.39 9.05 9.21
CA HIS A 235 11.39 10.42 9.73
C HIS A 235 12.03 11.41 8.74
N PRO A 236 11.23 12.28 8.08
CA PRO A 236 11.73 13.23 7.08
C PRO A 236 12.88 14.12 7.58
N ARG A 237 12.85 14.52 8.87
CA ARG A 237 13.89 15.33 9.50
C ARG A 237 15.26 14.65 9.53
N TYR A 238 15.31 13.33 9.57
CA TYR A 238 16.54 12.54 9.68
C TYR A 238 16.92 11.86 8.36
N ARG A 239 16.35 12.29 7.23
CA ARG A 239 16.62 11.68 5.91
C ARG A 239 18.11 11.71 5.53
N LEU A 240 18.84 12.75 5.93
CA LEU A 240 20.29 12.77 5.75
C LEU A 240 20.99 11.64 6.52
N TRP A 241 20.53 11.33 7.73
CA TRP A 241 21.11 10.26 8.55
C TRP A 241 20.75 8.88 8.01
N ALA A 242 19.57 8.73 7.39
CA ALA A 242 19.23 7.53 6.62
C ALA A 242 20.20 7.29 5.45
N ARG A 243 20.55 8.35 4.70
CA ARG A 243 21.57 8.29 3.64
C ARG A 243 22.94 7.92 4.19
N LEU A 244 23.38 8.62 5.23
CA LEU A 244 24.67 8.35 5.90
C LEU A 244 24.77 6.96 6.51
N SER A 245 23.68 6.23 6.67
CA SER A 245 23.70 4.88 7.23
C SER A 245 23.51 3.82 6.17
N LEU A 246 22.41 3.87 5.41
CA LEU A 246 22.09 2.86 4.42
C LEU A 246 23.05 2.96 3.23
N ASP A 247 23.25 4.15 2.66
CA ASP A 247 24.03 4.28 1.42
C ASP A 247 25.50 3.89 1.66
N THR A 248 26.05 4.24 2.83
CA THR A 248 27.43 3.92 3.20
C THR A 248 27.70 2.44 3.37
N ILE A 249 26.67 1.65 3.73
CA ILE A 249 26.79 0.19 3.85
C ILE A 249 26.28 -0.55 2.60
N GLY A 250 26.00 0.18 1.52
CA GLY A 250 25.59 -0.37 0.23
C GLY A 250 24.09 -0.62 0.06
N PHE A 251 23.25 -0.16 0.98
CA PHE A 251 21.79 -0.17 0.80
C PHE A 251 21.31 1.18 0.29
N SER A 252 20.57 1.22 -0.82
CA SER A 252 20.01 2.49 -1.29
C SER A 252 18.92 2.99 -0.34
N SER A 253 19.19 4.11 0.34
CA SER A 253 18.24 4.79 1.23
C SER A 253 16.96 5.22 0.50
N ASP A 254 17.06 5.63 -0.77
CA ASP A 254 15.89 5.97 -1.58
C ASP A 254 15.11 4.74 -2.06
N ALA A 255 15.77 3.61 -2.36
CA ALA A 255 15.06 2.35 -2.59
C ALA A 255 14.34 1.92 -1.31
N TRP A 256 15.04 1.92 -0.17
CA TRP A 256 14.47 1.55 1.13
C TRP A 256 13.30 2.45 1.50
N PHE A 257 13.41 3.77 1.32
CA PHE A 257 12.29 4.69 1.55
C PHE A 257 11.06 4.34 0.69
N ARG A 258 11.25 4.02 -0.60
CA ARG A 258 10.14 3.72 -1.52
C ARG A 258 9.50 2.35 -1.30
N GLU A 259 10.29 1.34 -0.97
CA GLU A 259 9.82 -0.03 -0.76
C GLU A 259 9.27 -0.17 0.66
N HIS A 260 10.02 0.29 1.66
CA HIS A 260 9.68 0.08 3.05
C HIS A 260 8.49 0.94 3.51
N ASN A 261 8.39 2.20 3.08
CA ASN A 261 7.27 3.05 3.51
C ASN A 261 5.99 2.80 2.70
N LEU A 262 6.06 2.32 1.45
CA LEU A 262 4.89 2.23 0.57
C LEU A 262 4.54 0.83 0.07
N GLN A 263 5.44 -0.16 0.15
CA GLN A 263 5.18 -1.52 -0.36
C GLN A 263 5.03 -2.57 0.73
N HIS A 264 5.60 -2.35 1.92
CA HIS A 264 5.56 -3.29 3.05
C HIS A 264 4.46 -3.02 4.08
N GLN A 265 3.37 -2.36 3.69
CA GLN A 265 2.22 -2.08 4.57
C GLN A 265 0.98 -2.90 4.23
#